data_AF-A0A2D6MMP1-F1
#
_entry.id   AF-A0A2D6MMP1-F1
#
_cell.length_a   1.000
_cell.length_b   1.000
_cell.length_c   1.000
_cell.angle_alpha   90.00
_cell.angle_beta   90.00
_cell.angle_gamma   90.00
#
_symmetry.space_group_name_H-M   'P 1'
#
loop_
_entity.id
_entity.type
_entity.pdbx_description
1 polymer ?
#
loop_
_entity_poly.entity_id
_entity_poly.type
_entity_poly.pdbx_seq_one_letter_code
_entity_poly.pdbx_strand_id
1 'polypeptide(L)'
;MLLRMSERSSSMQPIMDALHHAGPLLLLAVVLVAGSVFGALARRIHLPGITGQIVGGVLIGGAGLGLFSRESLEGLEPLTDVALSLIAVTVGAHLHLRRLRNAVRRLSYLLIAESTITPLLVFAITYGLGDASFELALLFGAVSIATAPATIVALVRETRSKGVFVKTLIAAVALNNTACIVVFEICRAWIGADLGGDSQMGLKAHAAITQLLGPVALGAVGALALDRVTRLALPPERLATAAVIALVLTSGLATAIGISPMLACLVLGAVQTNIADSRSHLVDSVFANFAPAILTVFFTLAGMHLSLEHLGQALLLVLLYFAARIAGKLLSADLALRAANATERVRQNLGLALVPQAGVAVGLVLLIQDDARFAGVAGLFAAVVLTVVALNEIVGPILTRWALTRAGEVGRDRLRLIDFIQEEHILTDFRSSTKEKAIARLVDMLLQTHELHGVDRDQLLASVLEREEQGSTCFGGGLAVPHGILPEGEPMAGVMALSRRGLEFQTPDGQAVHCMVLLGTAPEERDRHLQVLAALARTVGNDRAFQDQLFESKSAAHAYELLNGEESEDFNYFMDDALES
;
A
#
# COMPACT_ATOMS: atom_id res chain seq x y z
N MET A 1 28.91 30.61 25.92
CA MET A 1 27.70 29.90 25.43
C MET A 1 26.74 29.60 26.58
N LEU A 2 27.21 29.02 27.70
CA LEU A 2 26.41 28.76 28.91
C LEU A 2 25.77 30.03 29.54
N LEU A 3 26.48 31.16 29.59
CA LEU A 3 25.92 32.44 30.09
C LEU A 3 24.82 33.04 29.19
N ARG A 4 24.85 32.78 27.87
CA ARG A 4 23.79 33.20 26.92
C ARG A 4 22.56 32.28 26.94
N MET A 5 22.66 31.07 27.50
CA MET A 5 21.51 30.18 27.71
C MET A 5 20.77 30.55 29.00
N SER A 6 21.49 31.01 30.03
CA SER A 6 20.91 31.52 31.29
C SER A 6 20.08 32.80 31.13
N GLU A 7 20.42 33.69 30.18
CA GLU A 7 19.62 34.89 29.88
C GLU A 7 18.43 34.61 28.94
N ARG A 8 18.49 33.52 28.14
CA ARG A 8 17.36 33.11 27.27
C ARG A 8 16.25 32.42 28.06
N SER A 9 16.58 31.67 29.11
CA SER A 9 15.57 30.98 29.92
C SER A 9 14.61 31.95 30.62
N SER A 10 15.09 33.11 31.10
CA SER A 10 14.24 34.10 31.77
C SER A 10 13.22 34.78 30.86
N SER A 11 13.52 34.94 29.57
CA SER A 11 12.60 35.53 28.58
C SER A 11 11.53 34.56 28.05
N MET A 12 11.80 33.26 28.08
CA MET A 12 10.87 32.21 27.61
C MET A 12 10.02 31.62 28.73
N GLN A 13 10.43 31.78 30.00
CA GLN A 13 9.69 31.31 31.18
C GLN A 13 8.19 31.66 31.15
N PRO A 14 7.77 32.91 30.84
CA PRO A 14 6.35 33.26 30.84
C PRO A 14 5.56 32.53 29.75
N ILE A 15 6.20 32.26 28.60
CA ILE A 15 5.58 31.53 27.48
C ILE A 15 5.47 30.04 27.82
N MET A 16 6.50 29.46 28.44
CA MET A 16 6.48 28.09 28.91
C MET A 16 5.39 27.89 29.96
N ASP A 17 5.31 28.77 30.95
CA ASP A 17 4.27 28.72 31.98
C ASP A 17 2.87 28.86 31.37
N ALA A 18 2.68 29.77 30.40
CA ALA A 18 1.41 29.90 29.69
C ALA A 18 1.04 28.64 28.88
N LEU A 19 2.01 27.99 28.24
CA LEU A 19 1.78 26.76 27.47
C LEU A 19 1.53 25.55 28.36
N HIS A 20 2.20 25.45 29.51
CA HIS A 20 1.98 24.34 30.45
C HIS A 20 0.54 24.30 30.98
N HIS A 21 -0.12 25.46 31.09
CA HIS A 21 -1.51 25.59 31.51
C HIS A 21 -2.48 25.76 30.31
N ALA A 22 -1.98 25.67 29.08
CA ALA A 22 -2.79 25.84 27.90
C ALA A 22 -3.70 24.63 27.65
N GLY A 23 -4.91 24.90 27.14
CA GLY A 23 -5.81 23.84 26.69
C GLY A 23 -5.27 23.09 25.46
N PRO A 24 -5.76 21.86 25.21
CA PRO A 24 -5.23 20.97 24.17
C PRO A 24 -5.30 21.54 22.75
N LEU A 25 -6.25 22.43 22.47
CA LEU A 25 -6.36 23.09 21.15
C LEU A 25 -5.20 24.05 20.87
N LEU A 26 -4.75 24.81 21.87
CA LEU A 26 -3.61 25.72 21.70
C LEU A 26 -2.32 24.91 21.57
N LEU A 27 -2.18 23.86 22.38
CA LEU A 27 -1.06 22.92 22.29
C LEU A 27 -0.98 22.27 20.89
N LEU A 28 -2.11 21.79 20.37
CA LEU A 28 -2.20 21.25 19.01
C LEU A 28 -1.81 22.28 17.95
N ALA A 29 -2.24 23.54 18.09
CA ALA A 29 -1.85 24.61 17.17
C ALA A 29 -0.33 24.84 17.18
N VAL A 30 0.31 24.83 18.36
CA VAL A 30 1.77 24.95 18.48
C VAL A 30 2.47 23.78 17.78
N VAL A 31 2.00 22.55 18.00
CA VAL A 31 2.53 21.35 17.34
C VAL A 31 2.43 21.46 15.81
N LEU A 32 1.26 21.86 15.29
CA LEU A 32 1.03 22.05 13.85
C LEU A 32 1.92 23.14 13.25
N VAL A 33 2.04 24.28 13.93
CA VAL A 33 2.86 25.40 13.46
C VAL A 33 4.33 24.99 13.44
N ALA A 34 4.84 24.39 14.53
CA ALA A 34 6.21 23.94 14.60
C ALA A 34 6.51 22.90 13.51
N GLY A 35 5.71 21.84 13.41
CA GLY A 35 5.86 20.82 12.38
C GLY A 35 5.86 21.40 10.96
N SER A 36 4.94 22.32 10.68
CA SER A 36 4.82 22.97 9.37
C SER A 36 6.03 23.86 9.05
N VAL A 37 6.48 24.67 10.01
CA VAL A 37 7.63 25.58 9.86
C VAL A 37 8.93 24.78 9.69
N PHE A 38 9.22 23.83 10.57
CA PHE A 38 10.44 23.04 10.48
C PHE A 38 10.43 22.10 9.26
N GLY A 39 9.26 21.55 8.90
CA GLY A 39 9.10 20.80 7.66
C GLY A 39 9.34 21.66 6.41
N ALA A 40 8.89 22.91 6.40
CA ALA A 40 9.17 23.86 5.31
C ALA A 40 10.64 24.28 5.27
N LEU A 41 11.27 24.49 6.43
CA LEU A 41 12.69 24.83 6.53
C LEU A 41 13.57 23.70 6.02
N ALA A 42 13.27 22.44 6.36
CA ALA A 42 13.97 21.28 5.85
C ALA A 42 13.92 21.23 4.31
N ARG A 43 12.74 21.47 3.71
CA ARG A 43 12.60 21.53 2.25
C ARG A 43 13.45 22.64 1.60
N ARG A 44 13.62 23.80 2.26
CA ARG A 44 14.48 24.89 1.76
C ARG A 44 15.96 24.52 1.68
N ILE A 45 16.41 23.58 2.51
CA ILE A 45 17.78 23.05 2.49
C ILE A 45 17.87 21.67 1.80
N HIS A 46 16.88 21.34 0.96
CA HIS A 46 16.80 20.08 0.21
C HIS A 46 16.71 18.81 1.07
N LEU A 47 16.23 18.91 2.32
CA LEU A 47 15.92 17.77 3.17
C LEU A 47 14.43 17.40 3.12
N PRO A 48 14.07 16.14 3.42
CA PRO A 48 12.68 15.72 3.50
C PRO A 48 11.88 16.50 4.56
N GLY A 49 10.62 16.83 4.25
CA GLY A 49 9.74 17.56 5.16
C GLY A 49 9.47 16.81 6.46
N ILE A 50 9.36 15.48 6.39
CA ILE A 50 9.14 14.60 7.55
C ILE A 50 10.34 14.69 8.51
N THR A 51 11.57 14.68 8.00
CA THR A 51 12.79 14.90 8.81
C THR A 51 12.72 16.22 9.55
N GLY A 52 12.28 17.29 8.88
CA GLY A 52 12.06 18.59 9.50
C GLY A 52 11.00 18.57 10.61
N GLN A 53 9.89 17.88 10.41
CA GLN A 53 8.82 17.74 11.41
C GLN A 53 9.30 17.00 12.66
N ILE A 54 10.02 15.88 12.51
CA ILE A 54 10.60 15.13 13.63
C ILE A 54 11.59 16.01 14.40
N VAL A 55 12.52 16.67 13.70
CA VAL A 55 13.49 17.58 14.33
C VAL A 55 12.78 18.75 15.02
N GLY A 56 11.74 19.31 14.42
CA GLY A 56 10.91 20.34 15.05
C GLY A 56 10.28 19.87 16.35
N GLY A 57 9.78 18.63 16.38
CA GLY A 57 9.30 17.95 17.58
C GLY A 57 10.36 17.84 18.67
N VAL A 58 11.56 17.36 18.33
CA VAL A 58 12.69 17.27 19.28
C VAL A 58 13.04 18.65 19.87
N LEU A 59 13.03 19.70 19.03
CA LEU A 59 13.36 21.05 19.44
C LEU A 59 12.32 21.67 20.39
N ILE A 60 11.02 21.41 20.19
CA ILE A 60 9.96 21.94 21.08
C ILE A 60 9.66 21.03 22.28
N GLY A 61 10.01 19.75 22.19
CA GLY A 61 9.78 18.73 23.21
C GLY A 61 10.82 18.75 24.33
N GLY A 62 10.79 17.72 25.17
CA GLY A 62 11.58 17.65 26.42
C GLY A 62 13.10 17.65 26.22
N ALA A 63 13.57 17.18 25.07
CA ALA A 63 14.99 17.20 24.71
C ALA A 63 15.52 18.59 24.31
N GLY A 64 14.64 19.50 23.91
CA GLY A 64 14.97 20.83 23.39
C GLY A 64 14.56 21.94 24.35
N LEU A 65 13.55 22.71 23.95
CA LEU A 65 13.02 23.86 24.68
C LEU A 65 12.12 23.47 25.86
N GLY A 66 11.62 22.23 25.89
CA GLY A 66 10.74 21.76 26.95
C GLY A 66 9.45 22.57 27.05
N LEU A 67 8.82 22.93 25.92
CA LEU A 67 7.63 23.79 25.90
C LEU A 67 6.35 23.11 26.43
N PHE A 68 6.40 21.80 26.63
CA PHE A 68 5.28 20.97 27.01
C PHE A 68 5.62 20.23 28.30
N SER A 69 4.70 20.25 29.26
CA SER A 69 4.76 19.38 30.44
C SER A 69 4.27 17.97 30.08
N ARG A 70 4.53 16.97 30.95
CA ARG A 70 3.99 15.62 30.77
C ARG A 70 2.45 15.62 30.74
N GLU A 71 1.83 16.39 31.64
CA GLU A 71 0.37 16.54 31.71
C GLU A 71 -0.20 17.19 30.43
N SER A 72 0.51 18.16 29.86
CA SER A 72 0.13 18.78 28.58
C SER A 72 0.20 17.80 27.41
N LEU A 73 1.15 16.84 27.43
CA LEU A 73 1.26 15.79 26.41
C LEU A 73 0.18 14.72 26.57
N GLU A 74 -0.14 14.32 27.81
CA GLU A 74 -1.26 13.43 28.12
C GLU A 74 -2.59 14.03 27.62
N GLY A 75 -2.76 15.36 27.73
CA GLY A 75 -3.91 16.06 27.16
C GLY A 75 -4.05 15.97 25.63
N LEU A 76 -3.00 15.55 24.90
CA LEU A 76 -3.01 15.34 23.45
C LEU A 76 -3.23 13.86 23.06
N GLU A 77 -3.28 12.93 24.01
CA GLU A 77 -3.42 11.49 23.76
C GLU A 77 -4.61 11.14 22.82
N PRO A 78 -5.83 11.72 22.97
CA PRO A 78 -6.93 11.43 22.05
C PRO A 78 -6.63 11.80 20.58
N LEU A 79 -5.78 12.81 20.34
CA LEU A 79 -5.36 13.20 19.00
C LEU A 79 -4.36 12.21 18.42
N THR A 80 -3.45 11.69 19.25
CA THR A 80 -2.50 10.62 18.88
C THR A 80 -3.25 9.36 18.48
N ASP A 81 -4.25 8.94 19.27
CA ASP A 81 -5.10 7.79 18.97
C ASP A 81 -5.80 7.91 17.62
N VAL A 82 -6.42 9.07 17.36
CA VAL A 82 -7.09 9.32 16.09
C VAL A 82 -6.09 9.31 14.93
N ALA A 83 -4.89 9.86 15.10
CA ALA A 83 -3.84 9.85 14.08
C ALA A 83 -3.36 8.43 13.76
N LEU A 84 -3.12 7.60 14.78
CA LEU A 84 -2.73 6.19 14.63
C LEU A 84 -3.83 5.38 13.92
N SER A 85 -5.07 5.54 14.37
CA SER A 85 -6.24 4.88 13.78
C SER A 85 -6.44 5.29 12.32
N LEU A 86 -6.19 6.56 11.98
CA LEU A 86 -6.25 7.04 10.60
C LEU A 86 -5.17 6.39 9.71
N ILE A 87 -3.94 6.29 10.21
CA ILE A 87 -2.87 5.59 9.47
C ILE A 87 -3.26 4.13 9.26
N ALA A 88 -3.82 3.48 10.27
CA ALA A 88 -4.20 2.09 10.18
C ALA A 88 -5.36 1.86 9.19
N VAL A 89 -6.42 2.66 9.24
CA VAL A 89 -7.57 2.53 8.33
C VAL A 89 -7.16 2.77 6.88
N THR A 90 -6.27 3.73 6.64
CA THR A 90 -5.75 4.00 5.29
C THR A 90 -4.88 2.85 4.80
N VAL A 91 -3.97 2.33 5.62
CA VAL A 91 -3.20 1.11 5.27
C VAL A 91 -4.13 -0.06 4.95
N GLY A 92 -5.16 -0.29 5.77
CA GLY A 92 -6.18 -1.30 5.52
C GLY A 92 -6.90 -1.09 4.19
N ALA A 93 -7.29 0.16 3.89
CA ALA A 93 -8.00 0.50 2.66
C ALA A 93 -7.19 0.26 1.38
N HIS A 94 -5.85 0.22 1.46
CA HIS A 94 -5.01 -0.15 0.32
C HIS A 94 -5.03 -1.66 -0.01
N LEU A 95 -5.59 -2.51 0.86
CA LEU A 95 -5.67 -3.97 0.66
C LEU A 95 -6.86 -4.40 -0.22
N HIS A 96 -6.84 -4.09 -1.51
CA HIS A 96 -7.92 -4.47 -2.44
C HIS A 96 -7.70 -5.87 -3.08
N LEU A 97 -8.31 -6.92 -2.53
CA LEU A 97 -8.04 -8.32 -2.86
C LEU A 97 -8.27 -8.67 -4.34
N ARG A 98 -9.29 -8.09 -4.99
CA ARG A 98 -9.59 -8.35 -6.41
C ARG A 98 -8.45 -7.89 -7.34
N ARG A 99 -7.79 -6.77 -7.00
CA ARG A 99 -6.65 -6.22 -7.76
C ARG A 99 -5.37 -7.03 -7.57
N LEU A 100 -5.30 -7.85 -6.52
CA LEU A 100 -4.13 -8.68 -6.22
C LEU A 100 -4.17 -10.04 -6.91
N ARG A 101 -5.30 -10.47 -7.52
CA ARG A 101 -5.55 -11.87 -7.91
C ARG A 101 -4.44 -12.52 -8.74
N ASN A 102 -3.88 -11.77 -9.71
CA ASN A 102 -2.84 -12.27 -10.61
C ASN A 102 -1.42 -12.16 -10.00
N ALA A 103 -1.28 -11.35 -8.95
CA ALA A 103 -0.04 -11.20 -8.18
C ALA A 103 -0.02 -12.04 -6.89
N VAL A 104 -1.11 -12.74 -6.53
CA VAL A 104 -1.27 -13.47 -5.24
C VAL A 104 -0.06 -14.35 -4.94
N ARG A 105 0.40 -15.15 -5.91
CA ARG A 105 1.55 -16.02 -5.70
C ARG A 105 2.80 -15.21 -5.34
N ARG A 106 3.10 -14.18 -6.12
CA ARG A 106 4.28 -13.32 -5.91
C ARG A 106 4.22 -12.60 -4.57
N LEU A 107 3.06 -12.06 -4.23
CA LEU A 107 2.81 -11.32 -3.00
C LEU A 107 2.76 -12.23 -1.77
N SER A 108 2.30 -13.47 -1.87
CA SER A 108 2.25 -14.40 -0.73
C SER A 108 3.66 -14.86 -0.32
N TYR A 109 4.51 -15.24 -1.28
CA TYR A 109 5.92 -15.54 -1.00
C TYR A 109 6.63 -14.32 -0.42
N LEU A 110 6.38 -13.13 -0.98
CA LEU A 110 6.98 -11.90 -0.49
C LEU A 110 6.55 -11.57 0.93
N LEU A 111 5.25 -11.64 1.23
CA LEU A 111 4.69 -11.40 2.56
C LEU A 111 5.32 -12.33 3.60
N ILE A 112 5.42 -13.63 3.29
CA ILE A 112 6.04 -14.61 4.20
C ILE A 112 7.52 -14.29 4.41
N ALA A 113 8.27 -14.06 3.34
CA ALA A 113 9.70 -13.77 3.41
C ALA A 113 9.98 -12.46 4.16
N GLU A 114 9.27 -11.38 3.84
CA GLU A 114 9.42 -10.06 4.47
C GLU A 114 9.01 -10.08 5.94
N SER A 115 8.00 -10.89 6.31
CA SER A 115 7.55 -11.00 7.71
C SER A 115 8.36 -12.00 8.54
N THR A 116 9.34 -12.69 7.94
CA THR A 116 10.19 -13.67 8.64
C THR A 116 11.67 -13.33 8.50
N ILE A 117 12.23 -13.33 7.30
CA ILE A 117 13.66 -13.15 7.05
C ILE A 117 14.12 -11.76 7.51
N THR A 118 13.43 -10.68 7.13
CA THR A 118 13.82 -9.32 7.51
C THR A 118 13.78 -9.12 9.04
N PRO A 119 12.69 -9.47 9.75
CA PRO A 119 12.63 -9.43 11.21
C PRO A 119 13.68 -10.27 11.91
N LEU A 120 13.88 -11.51 11.48
CA LEU A 120 14.83 -12.43 12.11
C LEU A 120 16.27 -11.96 11.92
N LEU A 121 16.60 -11.41 10.74
CA LEU A 121 17.92 -10.84 10.48
C LEU A 121 18.16 -9.60 11.35
N VAL A 122 17.19 -8.69 11.42
CA VAL A 122 17.29 -7.50 12.27
C VAL A 122 17.43 -7.91 13.73
N PHE A 123 16.58 -8.81 14.23
CA PHE A 123 16.65 -9.36 15.57
C PHE A 123 18.04 -9.93 15.87
N ALA A 124 18.54 -10.84 15.03
CA ALA A 124 19.80 -11.53 15.24
C ALA A 124 20.99 -10.55 15.30
N ILE A 125 20.99 -9.54 14.42
CA ILE A 125 22.05 -8.54 14.37
C ILE A 125 21.99 -7.59 15.56
N THR A 126 20.81 -7.06 15.90
CA THR A 126 20.69 -6.11 17.03
C THR A 126 20.89 -6.79 18.37
N TYR A 127 20.46 -8.04 18.53
CA TYR A 127 20.67 -8.82 19.75
C TYR A 127 22.12 -9.30 19.86
N GLY A 128 22.67 -9.90 18.81
CA GLY A 128 23.99 -10.53 18.84
C GLY A 128 25.17 -9.55 18.75
N LEU A 129 25.03 -8.45 18.01
CA LEU A 129 26.11 -7.47 17.78
C LEU A 129 25.82 -6.11 18.40
N GLY A 130 24.56 -5.79 18.64
CA GLY A 130 24.12 -4.49 19.15
C GLY A 130 23.87 -4.43 20.65
N ASP A 131 23.98 -5.57 21.36
CA ASP A 131 23.71 -5.70 22.80
C ASP A 131 22.30 -5.21 23.19
N ALA A 132 21.34 -5.26 22.24
CA ALA A 132 19.96 -4.95 22.53
C ALA A 132 19.36 -6.03 23.45
N SER A 133 18.52 -5.62 24.40
CA SER A 133 17.72 -6.58 25.17
C SER A 133 16.86 -7.43 24.22
N PHE A 134 16.46 -8.61 24.67
CA PHE A 134 15.67 -9.52 23.86
C PHE A 134 14.33 -8.89 23.43
N GLU A 135 13.67 -8.17 24.32
CA GLU A 135 12.43 -7.43 24.05
C GLU A 135 12.67 -6.36 22.98
N LEU A 136 13.73 -5.57 23.14
CA LEU A 136 14.07 -4.49 22.22
C LEU A 136 14.42 -5.02 20.83
N ALA A 137 15.22 -6.07 20.74
CA ALA A 137 15.56 -6.73 19.48
C ALA A 137 14.32 -7.32 18.78
N LEU A 138 13.38 -7.88 19.54
CA LEU A 138 12.13 -8.40 18.99
C LEU A 138 11.26 -7.29 18.40
N LEU A 139 11.12 -6.17 19.12
CA LEU A 139 10.39 -4.99 18.63
C LEU A 139 11.06 -4.40 17.38
N PHE A 140 12.39 -4.31 17.34
CA PHE A 140 13.12 -3.90 16.14
C PHE A 140 12.86 -4.84 14.97
N GLY A 141 12.91 -6.15 15.20
CA GLY A 141 12.56 -7.16 14.20
C GLY A 141 11.17 -6.90 13.61
N ALA A 142 10.15 -6.75 14.44
CA ALA A 142 8.78 -6.51 14.00
C ALA A 142 8.62 -5.20 13.19
N VAL A 143 9.17 -4.08 13.67
CA VAL A 143 9.07 -2.78 12.97
C VAL A 143 9.80 -2.78 11.62
N SER A 144 10.83 -3.62 11.46
CA SER A 144 11.64 -3.67 10.23
C SER A 144 10.83 -4.03 8.97
N ILE A 145 9.68 -4.68 9.13
CA ILE A 145 8.75 -5.03 8.06
C ILE A 145 8.17 -3.76 7.40
N ALA A 146 7.92 -2.71 8.18
CA ALA A 146 7.25 -1.48 7.75
C ALA A 146 7.88 -0.89 6.48
N THR A 147 7.06 -0.31 5.61
CA THR A 147 7.50 0.37 4.38
C THR A 147 6.65 1.62 4.14
N ALA A 148 7.17 2.71 3.57
CA ALA A 148 6.43 3.97 3.44
C ALA A 148 5.55 4.05 2.16
N PRO A 149 4.21 3.94 2.23
CA PRO A 149 3.33 4.03 1.06
C PRO A 149 3.33 5.43 0.44
N ALA A 150 3.25 6.49 1.26
CA ALA A 150 3.17 7.86 0.79
C ALA A 150 4.36 8.23 -0.11
N THR A 151 5.58 7.89 0.33
CA THR A 151 6.83 8.13 -0.41
C THR A 151 6.86 7.39 -1.74
N ILE A 152 6.47 6.11 -1.73
CA ILE A 152 6.46 5.28 -2.93
C ILE A 152 5.40 5.75 -3.94
N VAL A 153 4.16 5.99 -3.49
CA VAL A 153 3.08 6.48 -4.34
C VAL A 153 3.40 7.85 -4.92
N ALA A 154 3.98 8.75 -4.12
CA ALA A 154 4.42 10.06 -4.59
C ALA A 154 5.48 9.93 -5.69
N LEU A 155 6.48 9.07 -5.52
CA LEU A 155 7.50 8.82 -6.54
C LEU A 155 6.91 8.22 -7.81
N VAL A 156 6.07 7.20 -7.69
CA VAL A 156 5.39 6.57 -8.84
C VAL A 156 4.62 7.62 -9.65
N ARG A 157 3.90 8.53 -8.97
CA ARG A 157 3.16 9.63 -9.63
C ARG A 157 4.11 10.66 -10.25
N GLU A 158 5.15 11.06 -9.53
CA GLU A 158 6.14 12.04 -9.99
C GLU A 158 6.88 11.55 -11.23
N THR A 159 7.30 10.30 -11.24
CA THR A 159 8.00 9.67 -12.38
C THR A 159 7.05 9.13 -13.44
N ARG A 160 5.72 9.28 -13.26
CA ARG A 160 4.69 8.73 -14.14
C ARG A 160 4.94 7.25 -14.45
N SER A 161 5.26 6.48 -13.42
CA SER A 161 5.67 5.08 -13.60
C SER A 161 4.47 4.15 -13.66
N LYS A 162 4.48 3.19 -14.60
CA LYS A 162 3.40 2.20 -14.76
C LYS A 162 3.96 0.87 -15.26
N GLY A 163 3.52 -0.22 -14.61
CA GLY A 163 3.80 -1.60 -15.05
C GLY A 163 3.69 -2.63 -13.93
N VAL A 164 4.16 -3.87 -14.19
CA VAL A 164 4.09 -5.00 -13.25
C VAL A 164 4.89 -4.72 -11.99
N PHE A 165 6.06 -4.10 -12.12
CA PHE A 165 6.91 -3.76 -10.98
C PHE A 165 6.21 -2.75 -10.06
N VAL A 166 5.69 -1.64 -10.61
CA VAL A 166 4.93 -0.63 -9.86
C VAL A 166 3.71 -1.25 -9.19
N LYS A 167 2.94 -2.08 -9.91
CA LYS A 167 1.78 -2.78 -9.33
C LYS A 167 2.16 -3.70 -8.18
N THR A 168 3.23 -4.48 -8.35
CA THR A 168 3.77 -5.34 -7.30
C THR A 168 4.22 -4.52 -6.11
N LEU A 169 4.92 -3.42 -6.35
CA LEU A 169 5.45 -2.54 -5.33
C LEU A 169 4.34 -1.93 -4.48
N ILE A 170 3.33 -1.32 -5.10
CA ILE A 170 2.20 -0.71 -4.37
C ILE A 170 1.46 -1.77 -3.54
N ALA A 171 1.19 -2.95 -4.12
CA ALA A 171 0.54 -4.05 -3.42
C ALA A 171 1.39 -4.59 -2.25
N ALA A 172 2.69 -4.77 -2.47
CA ALA A 172 3.63 -5.24 -1.45
C ALA A 172 3.70 -4.27 -0.27
N VAL A 173 3.69 -2.96 -0.53
CA VAL A 173 3.72 -1.95 0.54
C VAL A 173 2.47 -2.01 1.41
N ALA A 174 1.29 -2.18 0.82
CA ALA A 174 0.06 -2.34 1.58
C ALA A 174 0.12 -3.58 2.49
N LEU A 175 0.49 -4.73 1.91
CA LEU A 175 0.61 -5.99 2.65
C LEU A 175 1.67 -5.94 3.75
N ASN A 176 2.85 -5.38 3.48
CA ASN A 176 3.94 -5.28 4.45
C ASN A 176 3.56 -4.41 5.65
N ASN A 177 2.86 -3.30 5.44
CA ASN A 177 2.40 -2.46 6.56
C ASN A 177 1.34 -3.16 7.40
N THR A 178 0.44 -3.90 6.78
CA THR A 178 -0.52 -4.73 7.52
C THR A 178 0.18 -5.82 8.32
N ALA A 179 1.12 -6.53 7.70
CA ALA A 179 1.91 -7.55 8.36
C ALA A 179 2.72 -6.98 9.53
N CYS A 180 3.32 -5.81 9.34
CA CYS A 180 4.07 -5.09 10.37
C CYS A 180 3.20 -4.84 11.61
N ILE A 181 2.01 -4.26 11.42
CA ILE A 181 1.08 -3.97 12.52
C ILE A 181 0.70 -5.26 13.26
N VAL A 182 0.34 -6.31 12.53
CA VAL A 182 -0.07 -7.60 13.13
C VAL A 182 1.08 -8.26 13.88
N VAL A 183 2.26 -8.39 13.26
CA VAL A 183 3.44 -9.01 13.87
C VAL A 183 3.88 -8.21 15.10
N PHE A 184 3.85 -6.88 15.02
CA PHE A 184 4.21 -6.02 16.15
C PHE A 184 3.26 -6.20 17.34
N GLU A 185 1.96 -6.24 17.11
CA GLU A 185 0.98 -6.48 18.18
C GLU A 185 1.14 -7.87 18.81
N ILE A 186 1.48 -8.89 18.03
CA ILE A 186 1.82 -10.22 18.55
C ILE A 186 3.06 -10.15 19.45
N CYS A 187 4.13 -9.49 19.00
CA CYS A 187 5.34 -9.30 19.81
C CYS A 187 5.04 -8.55 21.11
N ARG A 188 4.25 -7.47 21.04
CA ARG A 188 3.85 -6.66 22.20
C ARG A 188 3.01 -7.45 23.19
N ALA A 189 2.03 -8.20 22.71
CA ALA A 189 1.18 -9.05 23.54
C ALA A 189 1.98 -10.17 24.22
N TRP A 190 2.96 -10.75 23.51
CA TRP A 190 3.82 -11.80 24.07
C TRP A 190 4.76 -11.27 25.14
N ILE A 191 5.46 -10.15 24.90
CA ILE A 191 6.32 -9.50 25.92
C ILE A 191 5.50 -9.11 27.15
N GLY A 192 4.28 -8.57 26.95
CA GLY A 192 3.40 -8.17 28.05
C GLY A 192 2.86 -9.34 28.89
N ALA A 193 2.88 -10.58 28.38
CA ALA A 193 2.37 -11.76 29.08
C ALA A 193 3.37 -12.35 30.10
N ASP A 194 4.64 -11.97 30.06
CA ASP A 194 5.72 -12.59 30.85
C ASP A 194 5.90 -12.01 32.27
N LEU A 195 5.09 -11.02 32.67
CA LEU A 195 5.22 -10.30 33.96
C LEU A 195 4.48 -10.93 35.15
N GLY A 196 3.90 -12.13 35.03
CA GLY A 196 3.18 -12.81 36.13
C GLY A 196 3.45 -14.31 36.16
N GLY A 197 3.72 -14.89 37.33
CA GLY A 197 4.17 -16.28 37.48
C GLY A 197 3.29 -17.40 36.89
N ASP A 198 3.79 -18.64 37.00
CA ASP A 198 3.32 -19.89 36.34
C ASP A 198 1.84 -20.27 36.54
N SER A 199 1.11 -19.65 37.47
CA SER A 199 -0.20 -20.12 37.92
C SER A 199 -1.40 -19.69 37.05
N GLN A 200 -1.21 -19.02 35.90
CA GLN A 200 -2.32 -18.45 35.11
C GLN A 200 -2.20 -18.62 33.57
N MET A 201 -1.66 -19.74 33.09
CA MET A 201 -1.53 -20.03 31.65
C MET A 201 -2.86 -19.87 30.87
N GLY A 202 -4.00 -20.31 31.43
CA GLY A 202 -5.31 -20.19 30.80
C GLY A 202 -5.84 -18.77 30.67
N LEU A 203 -5.62 -17.91 31.68
CA LEU A 203 -6.01 -16.49 31.63
C LEU A 203 -5.11 -15.72 30.64
N LYS A 204 -3.81 -16.02 30.61
CA LYS A 204 -2.86 -15.40 29.66
C LYS A 204 -3.21 -15.76 28.22
N ALA A 205 -3.53 -17.02 27.95
CA ALA A 205 -3.96 -17.47 26.62
C ALA A 205 -5.27 -16.77 26.19
N HIS A 206 -6.23 -16.64 27.10
CA HIS A 206 -7.47 -15.89 26.82
C HIS A 206 -7.18 -14.42 26.50
N ALA A 207 -6.36 -13.75 27.31
CA ALA A 207 -5.99 -12.35 27.09
C ALA A 207 -5.25 -12.12 25.76
N ALA A 208 -4.34 -13.02 25.38
CA ALA A 208 -3.66 -12.95 24.08
C ALA A 208 -4.65 -13.13 22.91
N ILE A 209 -5.59 -14.07 23.03
CA ILE A 209 -6.62 -14.30 22.01
C ILE A 209 -7.55 -13.09 21.88
N THR A 210 -8.00 -12.51 22.99
CA THR A 210 -8.89 -11.33 22.93
C THR A 210 -8.18 -10.11 22.34
N GLN A 211 -6.89 -9.91 22.63
CA GLN A 211 -6.10 -8.83 22.05
C GLN A 211 -5.89 -8.96 20.55
N LEU A 212 -5.91 -10.18 20.00
CA LEU A 212 -5.75 -10.41 18.55
C LEU A 212 -7.09 -10.48 17.80
N LEU A 213 -8.06 -11.25 18.32
CA LEU A 213 -9.35 -11.46 17.65
C LEU A 213 -10.36 -10.34 17.91
N GLY A 214 -10.30 -9.69 19.07
CA GLY A 214 -11.19 -8.59 19.44
C GLY A 214 -11.14 -7.44 18.43
N PRO A 215 -9.95 -6.91 18.08
CA PRO A 215 -9.83 -5.85 17.08
C PRO A 215 -10.34 -6.26 15.70
N VAL A 216 -10.09 -7.50 15.29
CA VAL A 216 -10.55 -8.03 14.01
C VAL A 216 -12.08 -8.07 13.95
N ALA A 217 -12.73 -8.57 15.00
CA ALA A 217 -14.18 -8.61 15.08
C ALA A 217 -14.79 -7.20 15.09
N LEU A 218 -14.24 -6.29 15.90
CA LEU A 218 -14.73 -4.91 16.01
C LEU A 218 -14.60 -4.15 14.68
N GLY A 219 -13.43 -4.25 14.03
CA GLY A 219 -13.19 -3.61 12.73
C GLY A 219 -14.12 -4.14 11.63
N ALA A 220 -14.31 -5.46 11.56
CA ALA A 220 -15.20 -6.07 10.58
C ALA A 220 -16.67 -5.68 10.79
N VAL A 221 -17.14 -5.65 12.05
CA VAL A 221 -18.49 -5.19 12.38
C VAL A 221 -18.65 -3.70 12.02
N GLY A 222 -17.65 -2.87 12.32
CA GLY A 222 -17.64 -1.46 11.94
C GLY A 222 -17.76 -1.25 10.43
N ALA A 223 -17.02 -2.03 9.63
CA ALA A 223 -17.09 -1.96 8.17
C ALA A 223 -18.46 -2.39 7.63
N LEU A 224 -19.00 -3.52 8.11
CA LEU A 224 -20.32 -4.01 7.70
C LEU A 224 -21.45 -3.04 8.08
N ALA A 225 -21.32 -2.37 9.22
CA ALA A 225 -22.26 -1.33 9.63
C ALA A 225 -22.14 -0.09 8.72
N LEU A 226 -20.93 0.35 8.42
CA LEU A 226 -20.67 1.46 7.50
C LEU A 226 -21.24 1.18 6.09
N ASP A 227 -20.97 0.01 5.52
CA ASP A 227 -21.53 -0.38 4.22
C ASP A 227 -23.06 -0.38 4.22
N ARG A 228 -23.70 -1.00 5.23
CA ARG A 228 -25.16 -1.00 5.36
C ARG A 228 -25.75 0.40 5.47
N VAL A 229 -25.21 1.24 6.36
CA VAL A 229 -25.71 2.62 6.58
C VAL A 229 -25.56 3.43 5.30
N THR A 230 -24.41 3.32 4.64
CA THR A 230 -24.17 4.09 3.43
C THR A 230 -25.07 3.63 2.27
N ARG A 231 -25.37 2.33 2.13
CA ARG A 231 -26.27 1.81 1.10
C ARG A 231 -27.75 2.15 1.35
N LEU A 232 -28.20 2.13 2.60
CA LEU A 232 -29.63 2.23 2.93
C LEU A 232 -30.09 3.65 3.26
N ALA A 233 -29.21 4.51 3.77
CA ALA A 233 -29.65 5.72 4.48
C ALA A 233 -28.92 7.00 4.08
N LEU A 234 -27.82 6.96 3.33
CA LEU A 234 -26.99 8.15 3.10
C LEU A 234 -26.84 8.52 1.62
N PRO A 235 -27.08 9.80 1.28
CA PRO A 235 -26.72 10.34 -0.03
C PRO A 235 -25.18 10.46 -0.17
N PRO A 236 -24.65 10.53 -1.40
CA PRO A 236 -23.20 10.58 -1.67
C PRO A 236 -22.45 11.68 -0.90
N GLU A 237 -23.07 12.83 -0.70
CA GLU A 237 -22.49 13.99 -0.01
C GLU A 237 -22.16 13.74 1.48
N ARG A 238 -22.81 12.74 2.11
CA ARG A 238 -22.62 12.42 3.55
C ARG A 238 -21.70 11.23 3.80
N LEU A 239 -21.12 10.66 2.75
CA LEU A 239 -20.23 9.49 2.85
C LEU A 239 -18.96 9.79 3.64
N ALA A 240 -18.41 11.00 3.50
CA ALA A 240 -17.26 11.44 4.26
C ALA A 240 -17.51 11.43 5.77
N THR A 241 -18.64 11.99 6.19
CA THR A 241 -19.05 12.02 7.59
C THR A 241 -19.22 10.61 8.15
N ALA A 242 -19.82 9.69 7.39
CA ALA A 242 -19.96 8.30 7.81
C ALA A 242 -18.61 7.60 8.01
N ALA A 243 -17.63 7.85 7.14
CA ALA A 243 -16.27 7.33 7.27
C ALA A 243 -15.61 7.80 8.57
N VAL A 244 -15.72 9.10 8.86
CA VAL A 244 -15.16 9.71 10.09
C VAL A 244 -15.84 9.14 11.33
N ILE A 245 -17.17 8.99 11.32
CA ILE A 245 -17.91 8.38 12.43
C ILE A 245 -17.43 6.94 12.65
N ALA A 246 -17.32 6.14 11.59
CA ALA A 246 -16.86 4.76 11.71
C ALA A 246 -15.44 4.68 12.29
N LEU A 247 -14.52 5.53 11.81
CA LEU A 247 -13.16 5.60 12.32
C LEU A 247 -13.12 5.94 13.82
N VAL A 248 -13.75 7.05 14.22
CA VAL A 248 -13.73 7.53 15.60
C VAL A 248 -14.45 6.55 16.53
N LEU A 249 -15.57 5.98 16.09
CA LEU A 249 -16.33 5.01 16.88
C LEU A 249 -15.56 3.70 17.05
N THR A 250 -14.98 3.14 15.98
CA THR A 250 -14.18 1.92 16.06
C THR A 250 -12.95 2.12 16.95
N SER A 251 -12.23 3.23 16.78
CA SER A 251 -11.08 3.59 17.62
C SER A 251 -11.50 3.75 19.08
N GLY A 252 -12.52 4.56 19.36
CA GLY A 252 -12.96 4.83 20.73
C GLY A 252 -13.52 3.61 21.45
N LEU A 253 -14.29 2.76 20.75
CA LEU A 253 -14.76 1.49 21.32
C LEU A 253 -13.60 0.54 21.61
N ALA A 254 -12.61 0.45 20.72
CA ALA A 254 -11.42 -0.37 20.95
C ALA A 254 -10.67 0.06 22.20
N THR A 255 -10.40 1.37 22.34
CA THR A 255 -9.77 1.93 23.54
C THR A 255 -10.61 1.66 24.79
N ALA A 256 -11.93 1.85 24.73
CA ALA A 256 -12.82 1.66 25.88
C ALA A 256 -12.88 0.22 26.40
N ILE A 257 -12.73 -0.78 25.52
CA ILE A 257 -12.71 -2.21 25.90
C ILE A 257 -11.28 -2.76 26.06
N GLY A 258 -10.26 -1.89 25.95
CA GLY A 258 -8.86 -2.24 26.18
C GLY A 258 -8.22 -3.14 25.12
N ILE A 259 -8.65 -3.03 23.86
CA ILE A 259 -8.05 -3.75 22.71
C ILE A 259 -7.37 -2.76 21.75
N SER A 260 -6.53 -3.24 20.82
CA SER A 260 -5.79 -2.38 19.89
C SER A 260 -6.69 -1.57 18.94
N PRO A 261 -6.76 -0.22 19.05
CA PRO A 261 -7.51 0.63 18.13
C PRO A 261 -6.89 0.64 16.73
N MET A 262 -5.56 0.56 16.66
CA MET A 262 -4.81 0.51 15.41
C MET A 262 -5.18 -0.74 14.61
N LEU A 263 -5.16 -1.94 15.22
CA LEU A 263 -5.54 -3.17 14.51
C LEU A 263 -7.02 -3.17 14.13
N ALA A 264 -7.91 -2.64 14.97
CA ALA A 264 -9.35 -2.56 14.66
C ALA A 264 -9.62 -1.66 13.46
N CYS A 265 -8.98 -0.50 13.40
CA CYS A 265 -9.11 0.45 12.29
C CYS A 265 -8.47 -0.09 11.00
N LEU A 266 -7.37 -0.84 11.08
CA LEU A 266 -6.82 -1.55 9.93
C LEU A 266 -7.84 -2.52 9.31
N VAL A 267 -8.52 -3.32 10.15
CA VAL A 267 -9.52 -4.27 9.68
C VAL A 267 -10.76 -3.56 9.14
N LEU A 268 -11.18 -2.46 9.77
CA LEU A 268 -12.24 -1.59 9.25
C LEU A 268 -11.94 -1.17 7.81
N GLY A 269 -10.73 -0.63 7.54
CA GLY A 269 -10.33 -0.21 6.20
C GLY A 269 -10.27 -1.36 5.21
N ALA A 270 -9.64 -2.48 5.60
CA ALA A 270 -9.48 -3.65 4.73
C ALA A 270 -10.82 -4.29 4.37
N VAL A 271 -11.72 -4.49 5.34
CA VAL A 271 -13.05 -5.06 5.06
C VAL A 271 -13.86 -4.09 4.21
N GLN A 272 -13.88 -2.80 4.57
CA GLN A 272 -14.69 -1.81 3.85
C GLN A 272 -14.32 -1.71 2.36
N THR A 273 -13.03 -1.66 2.03
CA THR A 273 -12.56 -1.60 0.63
C THR A 273 -12.97 -2.83 -0.19
N ASN A 274 -13.11 -4.00 0.43
CA ASN A 274 -13.42 -5.25 -0.29
C ASN A 274 -14.92 -5.58 -0.38
N ILE A 275 -15.78 -4.95 0.43
CA ILE A 275 -17.24 -5.17 0.39
C ILE A 275 -18.00 -4.05 -0.34
N ALA A 276 -17.39 -2.87 -0.50
CA ALA A 276 -18.04 -1.71 -1.10
C ALA A 276 -17.94 -1.76 -2.65
N ASP A 277 -18.94 -2.34 -3.32
CA ASP A 277 -18.92 -2.56 -4.79
C ASP A 277 -18.83 -1.29 -5.64
N SER A 278 -19.25 -0.11 -5.15
CA SER A 278 -19.24 1.15 -5.93
C SER A 278 -18.70 2.34 -5.13
N ARG A 279 -18.10 2.06 -3.96
CA ARG A 279 -17.55 3.06 -3.02
C ARG A 279 -16.23 2.60 -2.42
N SER A 280 -15.49 1.76 -3.15
CA SER A 280 -14.21 1.14 -2.77
C SER A 280 -13.13 2.16 -2.35
N HIS A 281 -13.32 3.45 -2.68
CA HIS A 281 -12.42 4.55 -2.33
C HIS A 281 -12.95 5.50 -1.25
N LEU A 282 -14.05 5.18 -0.55
CA LEU A 282 -14.65 6.08 0.45
C LEU A 282 -13.67 6.45 1.56
N VAL A 283 -12.94 5.48 2.12
CA VAL A 283 -11.94 5.74 3.16
C VAL A 283 -10.75 6.50 2.57
N ASP A 284 -10.17 6.01 1.47
CA ASP A 284 -8.98 6.64 0.87
C ASP A 284 -9.24 8.08 0.41
N SER A 285 -10.37 8.34 -0.25
CA SER A 285 -10.71 9.67 -0.79
C SER A 285 -10.97 10.71 0.30
N VAL A 286 -11.69 10.32 1.36
CA VAL A 286 -12.06 11.23 2.45
C VAL A 286 -10.83 11.64 3.23
N PHE A 287 -9.96 10.67 3.54
CA PHE A 287 -8.82 10.89 4.40
C PHE A 287 -7.59 11.46 3.68
N ALA A 288 -7.48 11.30 2.36
CA ALA A 288 -6.39 11.87 1.57
C ALA A 288 -6.24 13.39 1.77
N ASN A 289 -7.35 14.12 1.91
CA ASN A 289 -7.33 15.58 2.09
C ASN A 289 -6.85 16.02 3.49
N PHE A 290 -7.05 15.19 4.51
CA PHE A 290 -6.68 15.50 5.90
C PHE A 290 -5.34 14.88 6.30
N ALA A 291 -4.88 13.85 5.58
CA ALA A 291 -3.67 13.12 5.89
C ALA A 291 -2.43 14.02 6.07
N PRO A 292 -2.17 15.06 5.24
CA PRO A 292 -0.98 15.90 5.42
C PRO A 292 -0.94 16.64 6.76
N ALA A 293 -2.09 17.15 7.23
CA ALA A 293 -2.18 17.84 8.50
C ALA A 293 -1.97 16.87 9.67
N ILE A 294 -2.60 15.70 9.60
CA ILE A 294 -2.52 14.69 10.66
C ILE A 294 -1.12 14.09 10.73
N LEU A 295 -0.49 13.80 9.58
CA LEU A 295 0.91 13.38 9.53
C LEU A 295 1.85 14.43 10.11
N THR A 296 1.57 15.73 9.90
CA THR A 296 2.37 16.81 10.49
C THR A 296 2.28 16.79 12.02
N VAL A 297 1.08 16.66 12.59
CA VAL A 297 0.90 16.50 14.04
C VAL A 297 1.68 15.28 14.53
N PHE A 298 1.45 14.15 13.88
CA PHE A 298 1.98 12.85 14.23
C PHE A 298 3.52 12.79 14.24
N PHE A 299 4.18 13.23 13.16
CA PHE A 299 5.65 13.24 13.09
C PHE A 299 6.28 14.23 14.08
N THR A 300 5.59 15.35 14.36
CA THR A 300 6.04 16.33 15.35
C THR A 300 5.92 15.76 16.76
N LEU A 301 4.79 15.15 17.12
CA LEU A 301 4.59 14.48 18.41
C LEU A 301 5.63 13.38 18.63
N ALA A 302 5.87 12.52 17.63
CA ALA A 302 6.91 11.50 17.71
C ALA A 302 8.30 12.07 18.04
N GLY A 303 8.65 13.22 17.44
CA GLY A 303 9.89 13.93 17.77
C GLY A 303 9.91 14.47 19.21
N MET A 304 8.76 14.90 19.74
CA MET A 304 8.66 15.44 21.12
C MET A 304 8.88 14.37 22.20
N HIS A 305 8.56 13.10 21.90
CA HIS A 305 8.81 11.96 22.78
C HIS A 305 10.25 11.41 22.71
N LEU A 306 11.08 11.89 21.78
CA LEU A 306 12.46 11.41 21.64
C LEU A 306 13.36 11.96 22.75
N SER A 307 14.00 11.07 23.51
CA SER A 307 15.00 11.43 24.53
C SER A 307 16.42 11.34 23.98
N LEU A 308 17.26 12.34 24.28
CA LEU A 308 18.66 12.39 23.83
C LEU A 308 19.62 11.60 24.74
N GLU A 309 19.15 11.12 25.89
CA GLU A 309 19.96 10.39 26.88
C GLU A 309 20.60 9.12 26.28
N HIS A 310 19.88 8.47 25.36
CA HIS A 310 20.29 7.20 24.77
C HIS A 310 21.04 7.37 23.44
N LEU A 311 21.32 8.59 22.98
CA LEU A 311 21.85 8.82 21.62
C LEU A 311 23.20 8.14 21.37
N GLY A 312 24.07 8.12 22.39
CA GLY A 312 25.38 7.47 22.32
C GLY A 312 25.29 5.95 22.18
N GLN A 313 24.38 5.31 22.93
CA GLN A 313 24.09 3.87 22.83
C GLN A 313 23.33 3.55 21.54
N ALA A 314 22.47 4.47 21.09
CA ALA A 314 21.64 4.30 19.91
C ALA A 314 22.46 4.30 18.62
N LEU A 315 23.61 4.97 18.54
CA LEU A 315 24.33 5.10 17.26
C LEU A 315 24.71 3.75 16.65
N LEU A 316 25.28 2.83 17.44
CA LEU A 316 25.63 1.49 16.96
C LEU A 316 24.36 0.73 16.53
N LEU A 317 23.32 0.76 17.36
CA LEU A 317 22.04 0.12 17.07
C LEU A 317 21.35 0.69 15.83
N VAL A 318 21.42 2.00 15.59
CA VAL A 318 20.91 2.67 14.39
C VAL A 318 21.60 2.13 13.15
N LEU A 319 22.94 2.07 13.16
CA LEU A 319 23.71 1.58 12.02
C LEU A 319 23.43 0.09 11.75
N LEU A 320 23.42 -0.72 12.81
CA LEU A 320 23.13 -2.15 12.73
C LEU A 320 21.71 -2.42 12.23
N TYR A 321 20.70 -1.76 12.83
CA TYR A 321 19.31 -1.87 12.40
C TYR A 321 19.13 -1.42 10.95
N PHE A 322 19.67 -0.26 10.58
CA PHE A 322 19.55 0.31 9.24
C PHE A 322 20.15 -0.63 8.18
N ALA A 323 21.37 -1.11 8.40
CA ALA A 323 22.05 -2.02 7.49
C ALA A 323 21.35 -3.38 7.42
N ALA A 324 21.01 -3.97 8.58
CA ALA A 324 20.33 -5.27 8.64
C ALA A 324 18.95 -5.21 7.97
N ARG A 325 18.21 -4.11 8.12
CA ARG A 325 16.91 -3.93 7.47
C ARG A 325 17.06 -3.85 5.95
N ILE A 326 18.00 -3.07 5.43
CA ILE A 326 18.25 -3.01 3.98
C ILE A 326 18.65 -4.39 3.46
N ALA A 327 19.61 -5.07 4.12
CA ALA A 327 20.03 -6.41 3.72
C ALA A 327 18.87 -7.42 3.76
N GLY A 328 18.03 -7.36 4.79
CA GLY A 328 16.84 -8.20 4.94
C GLY A 328 15.82 -7.97 3.83
N LYS A 329 15.51 -6.71 3.50
CA LYS A 329 14.63 -6.32 2.38
C LYS A 329 15.13 -6.86 1.04
N LEU A 330 16.43 -6.74 0.79
CA LEU A 330 17.05 -7.27 -0.44
C LEU A 330 16.99 -8.79 -0.50
N LEU A 331 17.39 -9.46 0.58
CA LEU A 331 17.44 -10.92 0.66
C LEU A 331 16.04 -11.55 0.59
N SER A 332 15.11 -11.05 1.40
CA SER A 332 13.73 -11.57 1.48
C SER A 332 13.00 -11.40 0.15
N ALA A 333 13.08 -10.23 -0.48
CA ALA A 333 12.47 -9.98 -1.79
C ALA A 333 13.08 -10.87 -2.88
N ASP A 334 14.41 -10.98 -2.95
CA ASP A 334 15.06 -11.83 -3.96
C ASP A 334 14.67 -13.31 -3.82
N LEU A 335 14.73 -13.86 -2.60
CA LEU A 335 14.34 -15.26 -2.35
C LEU A 335 12.87 -15.52 -2.66
N ALA A 336 11.97 -14.62 -2.21
CA ALA A 336 10.54 -14.73 -2.48
C ALA A 336 10.21 -14.69 -3.97
N LEU A 337 10.80 -13.73 -4.69
CA LEU A 337 10.49 -13.50 -6.10
C LEU A 337 11.07 -14.59 -7.01
N ARG A 338 12.22 -15.20 -6.64
CA ARG A 338 12.71 -16.43 -7.26
C ARG A 338 11.73 -17.59 -7.07
N ALA A 339 11.28 -17.83 -5.82
CA ALA A 339 10.32 -18.89 -5.53
C ALA A 339 8.96 -18.70 -6.24
N ALA A 340 8.57 -17.43 -6.43
CA ALA A 340 7.36 -17.06 -7.15
C ALA A 340 7.47 -17.16 -8.67
N ASN A 341 8.68 -17.37 -9.23
CA ASN A 341 8.96 -17.21 -10.67
C ASN A 341 8.52 -15.84 -11.20
N ALA A 342 8.83 -14.77 -10.46
CA ALA A 342 8.59 -13.40 -10.90
C ALA A 342 9.53 -13.03 -12.06
N THR A 343 9.15 -12.01 -12.84
CA THR A 343 9.99 -11.48 -13.91
C THR A 343 11.27 -10.86 -13.34
N GLU A 344 12.32 -10.82 -14.15
CA GLU A 344 13.63 -10.34 -13.70
C GLU A 344 13.59 -8.85 -13.30
N ARG A 345 12.77 -8.06 -14.01
CA ARG A 345 12.49 -6.65 -13.69
C ARG A 345 11.93 -6.50 -12.28
N VAL A 346 11.00 -7.36 -11.87
CA VAL A 346 10.43 -7.33 -10.52
C VAL A 346 11.44 -7.86 -9.50
N ARG A 347 12.06 -9.01 -9.77
CA ARG A 347 13.00 -9.70 -8.87
C ARG A 347 14.18 -8.82 -8.45
N GLN A 348 14.84 -8.17 -9.40
CA GLN A 348 16.06 -7.41 -9.14
C GLN A 348 15.82 -6.07 -8.43
N ASN A 349 14.60 -5.52 -8.51
CA ASN A 349 14.33 -4.14 -8.11
C ASN A 349 13.43 -4.02 -6.87
N LEU A 350 12.63 -5.04 -6.53
CA LEU A 350 11.60 -4.89 -5.49
C LEU A 350 12.17 -4.64 -4.09
N GLY A 351 13.20 -5.39 -3.68
CA GLY A 351 13.82 -5.19 -2.36
C GLY A 351 14.36 -3.78 -2.16
N LEU A 352 14.95 -3.18 -3.21
CA LEU A 352 15.45 -1.80 -3.19
C LEU A 352 14.33 -0.78 -3.02
N ALA A 353 13.21 -1.00 -3.72
CA ALA A 353 12.09 -0.08 -3.68
C ALA A 353 11.26 -0.16 -2.39
N LEU A 354 11.43 -1.22 -1.59
CA LEU A 354 10.79 -1.42 -0.29
C LEU A 354 11.58 -0.84 0.90
N VAL A 355 12.71 -0.17 0.65
CA VAL A 355 13.52 0.46 1.71
C VAL A 355 12.84 1.65 2.41
N PRO A 356 12.07 2.54 1.74
CA PRO A 356 11.42 3.67 2.43
C PRO A 356 10.65 3.25 3.69
N GLN A 357 10.70 4.05 4.76
CA GLN A 357 10.05 3.75 6.05
C GLN A 357 9.58 5.06 6.71
N ALA A 358 8.31 5.14 7.11
CA ALA A 358 7.73 6.36 7.68
C ALA A 358 6.55 6.05 8.63
N GLY A 359 5.32 6.44 8.24
CA GLY A 359 4.14 6.54 9.11
C GLY A 359 3.90 5.36 10.05
N VAL A 360 3.84 4.13 9.55
CA VAL A 360 3.58 2.95 10.41
C VAL A 360 4.67 2.76 11.46
N ALA A 361 5.95 2.87 11.10
CA ALA A 361 7.05 2.68 12.04
C ALA A 361 7.03 3.72 13.18
N VAL A 362 6.75 4.98 12.83
CA VAL A 362 6.58 6.06 13.82
C VAL A 362 5.37 5.80 14.71
N GLY A 363 4.31 5.20 14.17
CA GLY A 363 3.09 4.92 14.94
C GLY A 363 3.30 3.84 15.99
N LEU A 364 4.07 2.82 15.62
CA LEU A 364 4.50 1.78 16.55
C LEU A 364 5.45 2.31 17.64
N VAL A 365 6.22 3.38 17.36
CA VAL A 365 7.00 4.08 18.39
C VAL A 365 6.10 4.74 19.41
N LEU A 366 5.09 5.49 18.98
CA LEU A 366 4.13 6.14 19.88
C LEU A 366 3.38 5.10 20.72
N LEU A 367 2.92 4.00 20.10
CA LEU A 367 2.26 2.90 20.79
C LEU A 367 3.11 2.31 21.95
N ILE A 368 4.43 2.24 21.79
CA ILE A 368 5.34 1.74 22.84
C ILE A 368 5.65 2.80 23.89
N GLN A 369 5.72 4.08 23.50
CA GLN A 369 5.94 5.19 24.42
C GLN A 369 4.78 5.35 25.40
N ASP A 370 3.55 5.13 24.93
CA ASP A 370 2.33 5.26 25.75
C ASP A 370 2.05 4.01 26.60
N ASP A 371 2.79 2.92 26.42
CA ASP A 371 2.60 1.67 27.13
C ASP A 371 3.59 1.53 28.30
N ALA A 372 3.08 1.73 29.52
CA ALA A 372 3.88 1.69 30.76
C ALA A 372 4.68 0.39 30.95
N ARG A 373 4.26 -0.73 30.35
CA ARG A 373 4.98 -2.01 30.41
C ARG A 373 6.34 -1.96 29.71
N PHE A 374 6.52 -1.04 28.77
CA PHE A 374 7.71 -0.89 27.96
C PHE A 374 8.58 0.29 28.37
N ALA A 375 8.28 0.95 29.51
CA ALA A 375 8.99 2.15 29.96
C ALA A 375 10.52 2.01 29.99
N GLY A 376 11.04 0.81 30.28
CA GLY A 376 12.48 0.52 30.32
C GLY A 376 13.17 0.47 28.94
N VAL A 377 12.43 0.21 27.86
CA VAL A 377 12.99 0.07 26.49
C VAL A 377 12.48 1.15 25.53
N ALA A 378 11.37 1.82 25.86
CA ALA A 378 10.67 2.74 24.98
C ALA A 378 11.57 3.87 24.45
N GLY A 379 12.38 4.49 25.32
CA GLY A 379 13.28 5.60 24.95
C GLY A 379 14.31 5.20 23.89
N LEU A 380 15.03 4.09 24.11
CA LEU A 380 16.01 3.59 23.15
C LEU A 380 15.35 3.09 21.86
N PHE A 381 14.19 2.44 21.95
CA PHE A 381 13.40 2.02 20.80
C PHE A 381 13.01 3.21 19.91
N ALA A 382 12.46 4.28 20.52
CA ALA A 382 12.10 5.50 19.81
C ALA A 382 13.31 6.18 19.17
N ALA A 383 14.42 6.32 19.90
CA ALA A 383 15.64 6.94 19.40
C ALA A 383 16.18 6.21 18.16
N VAL A 384 16.24 4.88 18.17
CA VAL A 384 16.71 4.08 17.04
C VAL A 384 15.75 4.16 15.86
N VAL A 385 14.45 3.87 16.08
CA VAL A 385 13.47 3.80 14.97
C VAL A 385 13.26 5.16 14.32
N LEU A 386 13.11 6.25 15.09
CA LEU A 386 12.88 7.58 14.53
C LEU A 386 14.11 8.10 13.78
N THR A 387 15.32 7.82 14.27
CA THR A 387 16.56 8.16 13.54
C THR A 387 16.64 7.38 12.23
N VAL A 388 16.29 6.10 12.24
CA VAL A 388 16.30 5.28 11.01
C VAL A 388 15.21 5.72 10.03
N VAL A 389 14.02 6.10 10.51
CA VAL A 389 12.99 6.73 9.67
C VAL A 389 13.54 7.99 9.00
N ALA A 390 14.20 8.87 9.75
CA ALA A 390 14.82 10.07 9.19
C ALA A 390 15.90 9.76 8.13
N LEU A 391 16.71 8.71 8.34
CA LEU A 391 17.69 8.25 7.34
C LEU A 391 17.00 7.67 6.08
N ASN A 392 15.94 6.87 6.26
CA ASN A 392 15.19 6.26 5.17
C ASN A 392 14.36 7.26 4.36
N GLU A 393 14.00 8.40 4.93
CA GLU A 393 13.39 9.51 4.18
C GLU A 393 14.37 10.13 3.17
N ILE A 394 15.68 9.97 3.35
CA ILE A 394 16.71 10.40 2.40
C ILE A 394 17.07 9.26 1.45
N VAL A 395 17.43 8.10 2.01
CA VAL A 395 17.94 6.95 1.23
C VAL A 395 16.83 6.25 0.46
N GLY A 396 15.65 6.11 1.06
CA GLY A 396 14.50 5.43 0.48
C GLY A 396 14.10 5.97 -0.89
N PRO A 397 13.80 7.28 -1.03
CA PRO A 397 13.40 7.84 -2.31
C PRO A 397 14.43 7.65 -3.43
N ILE A 398 15.73 7.73 -3.10
CA ILE A 398 16.83 7.52 -4.03
C ILE A 398 16.80 6.08 -4.56
N LEU A 399 16.72 5.10 -3.66
CA LEU A 399 16.71 3.68 -4.02
C LEU A 399 15.43 3.30 -4.78
N THR A 400 14.27 3.80 -4.37
CA THR A 400 13.00 3.56 -5.07
C THR A 400 13.01 4.16 -6.48
N ARG A 401 13.48 5.41 -6.66
CA ARG A 401 13.59 6.01 -7.99
C ARG A 401 14.56 5.23 -8.89
N TRP A 402 15.69 4.82 -8.33
CA TRP A 402 16.65 4.00 -9.06
C TRP A 402 16.05 2.66 -9.49
N ALA A 403 15.33 1.98 -8.60
CA ALA A 403 14.61 0.74 -8.88
C ALA A 403 13.53 0.92 -9.96
N LEU A 404 12.74 2.00 -9.90
CA LEU A 404 11.74 2.34 -10.94
C LEU A 404 12.39 2.54 -12.31
N THR A 405 13.53 3.22 -12.35
CA THR A 405 14.27 3.49 -13.58
C THR A 405 14.85 2.20 -14.15
N ARG A 406 15.49 1.38 -13.32
CA ARG A 406 16.08 0.09 -13.71
C ARG A 406 15.02 -0.95 -14.09
N ALA A 407 13.82 -0.87 -13.54
CA ALA A 407 12.68 -1.68 -13.98
C ALA A 407 12.16 -1.26 -15.38
N GLY A 408 12.57 -0.09 -15.87
CA GLY A 408 12.16 0.46 -17.16
C GLY A 408 10.75 1.04 -17.15
N GLU A 409 10.12 1.22 -15.98
CA GLU A 409 8.69 1.59 -15.89
C GLU A 409 8.43 3.10 -15.76
N VAL A 410 9.48 3.93 -15.70
CA VAL A 410 9.38 5.40 -15.64
C VAL A 410 8.80 5.97 -16.93
N GLY A 411 7.90 6.95 -16.80
CA GLY A 411 7.27 7.65 -17.93
C GLY A 411 6.22 6.83 -18.70
N ARG A 412 5.86 5.64 -18.21
CA ARG A 412 4.92 4.73 -18.88
C ARG A 412 3.45 5.02 -18.61
N ASP A 413 3.13 5.94 -17.69
CA ASP A 413 1.77 6.38 -17.38
C ASP A 413 1.28 7.45 -18.38
N ARG A 414 1.01 7.00 -19.62
CA ARG A 414 0.44 7.77 -20.73
C ARG A 414 -0.67 6.94 -21.37
N LEU A 415 -1.69 7.59 -21.94
CA LEU A 415 -2.83 6.94 -22.58
C LEU A 415 -2.41 6.15 -23.82
N ARG A 416 -2.58 4.82 -23.79
CA ARG A 416 -2.30 3.91 -24.91
C ARG A 416 -3.57 3.28 -25.45
N LEU A 417 -3.52 2.85 -26.71
CA LEU A 417 -4.64 2.15 -27.37
C LEU A 417 -5.16 0.97 -26.54
N ILE A 418 -4.27 0.19 -25.93
CA ILE A 418 -4.58 -1.05 -25.19
C ILE A 418 -4.57 -0.90 -23.67
N ASP A 419 -4.63 0.33 -23.12
CA ASP A 419 -4.51 0.56 -21.68
C ASP A 419 -5.57 -0.17 -20.83
N PHE A 420 -6.65 -0.62 -21.45
CA PHE A 420 -7.65 -1.46 -20.79
C PHE A 420 -7.16 -2.89 -20.53
N ILE A 421 -6.07 -3.37 -21.14
CA ILE A 421 -5.49 -4.71 -20.87
C ILE A 421 -4.41 -4.60 -19.79
N GLN A 422 -4.81 -4.81 -18.54
CA GLN A 422 -3.93 -4.80 -17.38
C GLN A 422 -3.51 -6.24 -16.99
N GLU A 423 -2.42 -6.40 -16.22
CA GLU A 423 -1.97 -7.72 -15.68
C GLU A 423 -3.15 -8.53 -15.13
N GLU A 424 -4.00 -7.91 -14.31
CA GLU A 424 -5.21 -8.48 -13.71
C GLU A 424 -6.29 -8.89 -14.74
N HIS A 425 -6.21 -8.40 -15.97
CA HIS A 425 -7.15 -8.64 -17.08
C HIS A 425 -6.68 -9.74 -18.04
N ILE A 426 -5.60 -10.46 -17.71
CA ILE A 426 -5.04 -11.54 -18.53
C ILE A 426 -5.24 -12.90 -17.83
N LEU A 427 -5.75 -13.89 -18.56
CA LEU A 427 -5.75 -15.31 -18.20
C LEU A 427 -4.69 -16.07 -19.01
N THR A 428 -3.89 -16.87 -18.32
CA THR A 428 -2.94 -17.79 -18.95
C THR A 428 -3.38 -19.24 -18.76
N ASP A 429 -2.91 -20.12 -19.66
CA ASP A 429 -3.33 -21.54 -19.74
C ASP A 429 -4.86 -21.70 -19.89
N PHE A 430 -5.47 -20.78 -20.64
CA PHE A 430 -6.91 -20.78 -20.86
C PHE A 430 -7.34 -22.00 -21.68
N ARG A 431 -8.48 -22.60 -21.29
CA ARG A 431 -9.06 -23.78 -21.93
C ARG A 431 -10.56 -23.63 -22.04
N SER A 432 -11.09 -23.97 -23.19
CA SER A 432 -12.52 -24.07 -23.42
C SER A 432 -12.79 -25.13 -24.48
N SER A 433 -13.93 -25.81 -24.38
CA SER A 433 -14.38 -26.79 -25.36
C SER A 433 -15.14 -26.17 -26.52
N THR A 434 -15.81 -25.03 -26.31
CA THR A 434 -16.57 -24.33 -27.35
C THR A 434 -16.33 -22.82 -27.28
N LYS A 435 -16.61 -22.13 -28.39
CA LYS A 435 -16.40 -20.68 -28.50
C LYS A 435 -17.34 -19.90 -27.59
N GLU A 436 -18.59 -20.33 -27.47
CA GLU A 436 -19.62 -19.72 -26.63
C GLU A 436 -19.25 -19.81 -25.14
N LYS A 437 -18.77 -20.98 -24.70
CA LYS A 437 -18.26 -21.16 -23.33
C LYS A 437 -17.02 -20.31 -23.07
N ALA A 438 -16.16 -20.13 -24.08
CA ALA A 438 -15.00 -19.27 -23.95
C ALA A 438 -15.42 -17.80 -23.78
N ILE A 439 -16.34 -17.33 -24.63
CA ILE A 439 -16.92 -15.98 -24.58
C ILE A 439 -17.59 -15.74 -23.22
N ALA A 440 -18.44 -16.66 -22.75
CA ALA A 440 -19.10 -16.52 -21.45
C ALA A 440 -18.11 -16.34 -20.29
N ARG A 441 -17.03 -17.13 -20.27
CA ARG A 441 -15.97 -17.00 -19.26
C ARG A 441 -15.22 -15.67 -19.35
N LEU A 442 -15.01 -15.15 -20.56
CA LEU A 442 -14.39 -13.84 -20.76
C LEU A 442 -15.33 -12.71 -20.33
N VAL A 443 -16.64 -12.81 -20.58
CA VAL A 443 -17.65 -11.85 -20.11
C VAL A 443 -17.67 -11.82 -18.58
N ASP A 444 -17.68 -12.99 -17.92
CA ASP A 444 -17.58 -13.09 -16.46
C ASP A 444 -16.35 -12.35 -15.93
N MET A 445 -15.21 -12.55 -16.58
CA MET A 445 -13.96 -11.92 -16.20
C MET A 445 -13.98 -10.40 -16.43
N LEU A 446 -14.53 -9.93 -17.55
CA LEU A 446 -14.64 -8.51 -17.87
C LEU A 446 -15.41 -7.77 -16.77
N LEU A 447 -16.60 -8.27 -16.43
CA LEU A 447 -17.46 -7.69 -15.39
C LEU A 447 -16.79 -7.72 -14.01
N GLN A 448 -16.08 -8.80 -13.69
CA GLN A 448 -15.38 -8.94 -12.40
C GLN A 448 -14.18 -8.01 -12.25
N THR A 449 -13.50 -7.65 -13.35
CA THR A 449 -12.24 -6.90 -13.31
C THR A 449 -12.37 -5.42 -13.56
N HIS A 450 -13.33 -5.01 -14.39
CA HIS A 450 -13.56 -3.60 -14.73
C HIS A 450 -14.62 -2.94 -13.85
N GLU A 451 -15.10 -3.62 -12.80
CA GLU A 451 -16.09 -3.08 -11.84
C GLU A 451 -17.36 -2.53 -12.53
N LEU A 452 -17.77 -3.15 -13.64
CA LEU A 452 -18.94 -2.78 -14.48
C LEU A 452 -20.27 -3.18 -13.81
N HIS A 453 -20.50 -2.70 -12.59
CA HIS A 453 -21.58 -3.14 -11.70
C HIS A 453 -23.00 -2.76 -12.18
N GLY A 454 -23.12 -1.84 -13.14
CA GLY A 454 -24.38 -1.48 -13.80
C GLY A 454 -24.70 -2.27 -15.06
N VAL A 455 -23.80 -3.14 -15.51
CA VAL A 455 -23.94 -3.89 -16.77
C VAL A 455 -24.57 -5.26 -16.50
N ASP A 456 -25.69 -5.53 -17.16
CA ASP A 456 -26.32 -6.85 -17.10
C ASP A 456 -25.48 -7.87 -17.86
N ARG A 457 -25.11 -8.95 -17.16
CA ARG A 457 -24.26 -10.01 -17.67
C ARG A 457 -24.84 -10.68 -18.91
N ASP A 458 -26.13 -11.00 -18.86
CA ASP A 458 -26.77 -11.80 -19.89
C ASP A 458 -27.04 -10.93 -21.13
N GLN A 459 -27.32 -9.63 -20.94
CA GLN A 459 -27.37 -8.66 -22.04
C GLN A 459 -26.02 -8.52 -22.75
N LEU A 460 -24.93 -8.36 -22.00
CA LEU A 460 -23.59 -8.25 -22.58
C LEU A 460 -23.20 -9.55 -23.31
N LEU A 461 -23.44 -10.70 -22.70
CA LEU A 461 -23.17 -12.00 -23.33
C LEU A 461 -23.97 -12.18 -24.63
N ALA A 462 -25.27 -11.85 -24.61
CA ALA A 462 -26.11 -11.91 -25.79
C ALA A 462 -25.58 -10.99 -26.90
N SER A 463 -25.18 -9.75 -26.58
CA SER A 463 -24.60 -8.81 -27.54
C SER A 463 -23.34 -9.36 -28.21
N VAL A 464 -22.44 -10.00 -27.45
CA VAL A 464 -21.21 -10.58 -28.00
C VAL A 464 -21.51 -11.78 -28.89
N LEU A 465 -22.45 -12.65 -28.49
CA LEU A 465 -22.82 -13.85 -29.26
C LEU A 465 -23.58 -13.49 -30.54
N GLU A 466 -24.48 -12.51 -30.51
CA GLU A 466 -25.17 -12.02 -31.70
C GLU A 466 -24.15 -11.47 -32.71
N ARG A 467 -23.14 -10.74 -32.23
CA ARG A 467 -22.06 -10.25 -33.09
C ARG A 467 -21.23 -11.38 -33.70
N GLU A 468 -21.00 -12.45 -32.95
CA GLU A 468 -20.29 -13.65 -33.43
C GLU A 468 -21.07 -14.40 -34.52
N GLU A 469 -22.40 -14.51 -34.38
CA GLU A 469 -23.28 -15.14 -35.37
C GLU A 469 -23.35 -14.37 -36.69
N GLN A 470 -23.30 -13.04 -36.65
CA GLN A 470 -23.27 -12.19 -37.85
C GLN A 470 -21.97 -12.35 -38.65
N GLY A 471 -20.88 -12.77 -38.01
CA GLY A 471 -19.63 -13.06 -38.68
C GLY A 471 -18.52 -13.36 -37.69
N SER A 472 -17.76 -14.42 -37.98
CA SER A 472 -16.70 -14.93 -37.09
C SER A 472 -15.72 -13.84 -36.68
N THR A 473 -15.47 -13.74 -35.38
CA THR A 473 -14.46 -12.83 -34.82
C THR A 473 -13.05 -13.44 -34.76
N CYS A 474 -12.85 -14.60 -35.39
CA CYS A 474 -11.53 -15.19 -35.58
C CYS A 474 -10.82 -14.50 -36.76
N PHE A 475 -9.65 -13.90 -36.51
CA PHE A 475 -8.88 -13.17 -37.53
C PHE A 475 -7.84 -14.04 -38.26
N GLY A 476 -7.59 -15.27 -37.79
CA GLY A 476 -6.45 -16.08 -38.21
C GLY A 476 -5.18 -15.72 -37.42
N GLY A 477 -4.06 -16.40 -37.70
CA GLY A 477 -2.79 -16.21 -36.99
C GLY A 477 -2.89 -16.50 -35.49
N GLY A 478 -3.82 -17.38 -35.09
CA GLY A 478 -4.06 -17.71 -33.69
C GLY A 478 -4.80 -16.66 -32.86
N LEU A 479 -5.40 -15.62 -33.47
CA LEU A 479 -6.14 -14.56 -32.77
C LEU A 479 -7.67 -14.64 -32.98
N ALA A 480 -8.43 -14.44 -31.91
CA ALA A 480 -9.85 -14.11 -31.96
C ALA A 480 -10.18 -12.88 -31.10
N VAL A 481 -11.05 -11.99 -31.59
CA VAL A 481 -11.41 -10.75 -30.89
C VAL A 481 -12.94 -10.61 -30.78
N PRO A 482 -13.60 -11.45 -29.95
CA PRO A 482 -15.02 -11.25 -29.66
C PRO A 482 -15.25 -9.87 -29.07
N HIS A 483 -16.37 -9.23 -29.40
CA HIS A 483 -16.66 -7.88 -28.94
C HIS A 483 -18.16 -7.65 -28.77
N GLY A 484 -18.51 -6.78 -27.82
CA GLY A 484 -19.89 -6.43 -27.48
C GLY A 484 -20.04 -4.98 -27.08
N ILE A 485 -21.28 -4.55 -26.92
CA ILE A 485 -21.64 -3.16 -26.62
C ILE A 485 -21.80 -2.99 -25.10
N LEU A 486 -21.19 -1.94 -24.56
CA LEU A 486 -21.39 -1.48 -23.19
C LEU A 486 -22.40 -0.30 -23.17
N PRO A 487 -23.05 -0.04 -22.02
CA PRO A 487 -23.88 1.16 -21.85
C PRO A 487 -23.10 2.45 -22.11
N GLU A 488 -23.81 3.51 -22.52
CA GLU A 488 -23.24 4.85 -22.65
C GLU A 488 -22.61 5.32 -21.32
N GLY A 489 -21.46 5.97 -21.41
CA GLY A 489 -20.67 6.47 -20.29
C GLY A 489 -19.66 5.49 -19.72
N GLU A 490 -19.72 4.20 -20.09
CA GLU A 490 -18.72 3.21 -19.66
C GLU A 490 -17.46 3.29 -20.54
N PRO A 491 -16.26 3.31 -19.93
CA PRO A 491 -15.01 3.27 -20.70
C PRO A 491 -14.82 1.91 -21.37
N MET A 492 -14.08 1.88 -22.47
CA MET A 492 -13.67 0.65 -23.15
C MET A 492 -13.00 -0.28 -22.16
N ALA A 493 -13.51 -1.50 -22.13
CA ALA A 493 -13.05 -2.57 -21.27
C ALA A 493 -12.54 -3.73 -22.12
N GLY A 494 -11.56 -4.47 -21.62
CA GLY A 494 -11.15 -5.68 -22.31
C GLY A 494 -10.34 -6.65 -21.48
N VAL A 495 -10.48 -7.92 -21.81
CA VAL A 495 -9.76 -9.02 -21.16
C VAL A 495 -9.11 -9.93 -22.20
N MET A 496 -7.97 -10.49 -21.85
CA MET A 496 -7.20 -11.38 -22.72
C MET A 496 -7.12 -12.78 -22.12
N ALA A 497 -7.25 -13.80 -22.96
CA ALA A 497 -6.99 -15.18 -22.61
C ALA A 497 -5.96 -15.79 -23.56
N LEU A 498 -4.93 -16.42 -22.99
CA LEU A 498 -3.85 -17.09 -23.68
C LEU A 498 -3.93 -18.60 -23.47
N SER A 499 -3.98 -19.35 -24.57
CA SER A 499 -4.01 -20.80 -24.61
C SER A 499 -2.76 -21.35 -25.30
N ARG A 500 -1.84 -21.93 -24.51
CA ARG A 500 -0.62 -22.56 -25.03
C ARG A 500 -0.89 -23.77 -25.93
N ARG A 501 -2.01 -24.47 -25.70
CA ARG A 501 -2.40 -25.64 -26.50
C ARG A 501 -3.17 -25.29 -27.77
N GLY A 502 -3.64 -24.05 -27.88
CA GLY A 502 -4.60 -23.64 -28.88
C GLY A 502 -6.02 -24.10 -28.55
N LEU A 503 -6.99 -23.33 -29.04
CA LEU A 503 -8.41 -23.62 -28.99
C LEU A 503 -8.87 -23.97 -30.40
N GLU A 504 -9.46 -25.16 -30.57
CA GLU A 504 -9.92 -25.69 -31.85
C GLU A 504 -11.26 -25.04 -32.26
N PHE A 505 -11.22 -23.75 -32.58
CA PHE A 505 -12.35 -23.02 -33.13
C PHE A 505 -12.25 -22.93 -34.65
N GLN A 506 -13.38 -22.66 -35.31
CA GLN A 506 -13.38 -22.41 -36.76
C GLN A 506 -12.71 -21.06 -37.04
N THR A 507 -11.59 -21.10 -37.75
CA THR A 507 -10.79 -19.92 -38.14
C THR A 507 -10.64 -19.86 -39.66
N PRO A 508 -10.47 -18.66 -40.26
CA PRO A 508 -10.33 -18.52 -41.71
C PRO A 508 -9.11 -19.24 -42.31
N ASP A 509 -8.06 -19.42 -41.51
CA ASP A 509 -6.79 -20.05 -41.89
C ASP A 509 -6.63 -21.50 -41.40
N GLY A 510 -7.63 -22.02 -40.67
CA GLY A 510 -7.63 -23.36 -40.11
C GLY A 510 -6.67 -23.56 -38.93
N GLN A 511 -6.02 -22.51 -38.42
CA GLN A 511 -5.12 -22.59 -37.27
C GLN A 511 -5.90 -22.51 -35.95
N ALA A 512 -5.38 -23.14 -34.91
CA ALA A 512 -5.95 -23.05 -33.57
C ALA A 512 -5.81 -21.64 -32.99
N VAL A 513 -6.81 -21.19 -32.23
CA VAL A 513 -6.77 -19.88 -31.56
C VAL A 513 -5.94 -19.97 -30.29
N HIS A 514 -4.84 -19.24 -30.22
CA HIS A 514 -3.95 -19.17 -29.06
C HIS A 514 -4.22 -17.92 -28.19
N CYS A 515 -4.74 -16.84 -28.77
CA CYS A 515 -5.08 -15.62 -28.05
C CYS A 515 -6.52 -15.20 -28.34
N MET A 516 -7.30 -15.00 -27.28
CA MET A 516 -8.61 -14.37 -27.36
C MET A 516 -8.60 -13.04 -26.62
N VAL A 517 -9.11 -11.97 -27.24
CA VAL A 517 -9.28 -10.67 -26.59
C VAL A 517 -10.75 -10.29 -26.65
N LEU A 518 -11.45 -10.28 -25.51
CA LEU A 518 -12.82 -9.77 -25.45
C LEU A 518 -12.78 -8.26 -25.27
N LEU A 519 -13.51 -7.53 -26.12
CA LEU A 519 -13.67 -6.07 -26.02
C LEU A 519 -15.12 -5.69 -25.70
N GLY A 520 -15.32 -4.87 -24.67
CA GLY A 520 -16.57 -4.17 -24.41
C GLY A 520 -16.39 -2.69 -24.73
N THR A 521 -17.30 -2.12 -25.53
CA THR A 521 -17.17 -0.71 -25.91
C THR A 521 -18.50 0.02 -25.90
N ALA A 522 -18.53 1.22 -25.34
CA ALA A 522 -19.68 2.12 -25.46
C ALA A 522 -19.78 2.69 -26.89
N PRO A 523 -20.98 3.04 -27.38
CA PRO A 523 -21.20 3.54 -28.74
C PRO A 523 -20.31 4.74 -29.14
N GLU A 524 -20.01 5.63 -28.18
CA GLU A 524 -19.20 6.83 -28.34
C GLU A 524 -17.70 6.56 -28.54
N GLU A 525 -17.20 5.38 -28.17
CA GLU A 525 -15.78 5.00 -28.32
C GLU A 525 -15.49 4.17 -29.59
N ARG A 526 -16.39 4.23 -30.57
CA ARG A 526 -16.31 3.45 -31.82
C ARG A 526 -15.00 3.65 -32.59
N ASP A 527 -14.47 4.86 -32.65
CA ASP A 527 -13.23 5.13 -33.40
C ASP A 527 -12.03 4.46 -32.72
N ARG A 528 -11.95 4.58 -31.39
CA ARG A 528 -10.95 3.89 -30.57
C ARG A 528 -11.08 2.37 -30.71
N HIS A 529 -12.31 1.85 -30.78
CA HIS A 529 -12.56 0.42 -30.97
C HIS A 529 -11.93 -0.10 -32.26
N LEU A 530 -12.13 0.60 -33.37
CA LEU A 530 -11.56 0.20 -34.67
C LEU A 530 -10.03 0.28 -34.68
N GLN A 531 -9.46 1.30 -34.04
CA GLN A 531 -8.00 1.44 -33.90
C GLN A 531 -7.41 0.27 -33.11
N VAL A 532 -8.04 -0.11 -32.00
CA VAL A 532 -7.64 -1.25 -31.15
C VAL A 532 -7.74 -2.57 -31.91
N LEU A 533 -8.85 -2.82 -32.61
CA LEU A 533 -9.01 -4.02 -33.44
C LEU A 533 -7.90 -4.13 -34.49
N ALA A 534 -7.59 -3.02 -35.17
CA ALA A 534 -6.55 -3.00 -36.19
C ALA A 534 -5.15 -3.25 -35.60
N ALA A 535 -4.85 -2.68 -34.42
CA ALA A 535 -3.58 -2.90 -33.71
C ALA A 535 -3.43 -4.36 -33.25
N LEU A 536 -4.49 -4.96 -32.68
CA LEU A 536 -4.51 -6.37 -32.28
C LEU A 536 -4.31 -7.30 -33.49
N ALA A 537 -5.03 -7.08 -34.58
CA ALA A 537 -4.91 -7.90 -35.78
C ALA A 537 -3.52 -7.80 -36.43
N ARG A 538 -2.92 -6.61 -36.49
CA ARG A 538 -1.56 -6.43 -37.02
C ARG A 538 -0.50 -7.10 -36.16
N THR A 539 -0.52 -6.86 -34.85
CA THR A 539 0.57 -7.29 -33.96
C THR A 539 0.36 -8.73 -33.54
N VAL A 540 -0.75 -9.03 -32.87
CA VAL A 540 -1.03 -10.38 -32.35
C VAL A 540 -1.41 -11.35 -33.47
N GLY A 541 -1.98 -10.86 -34.58
CA GLY A 541 -2.39 -11.70 -35.71
C GLY A 541 -1.32 -11.93 -36.78
N ASN A 542 -0.36 -11.01 -36.98
CA ASN A 542 0.59 -11.10 -38.10
C ASN A 542 2.09 -11.06 -37.72
N ASP A 543 2.48 -10.60 -36.53
CA ASP A 543 3.88 -10.63 -36.09
C ASP A 543 4.22 -11.98 -35.43
N ARG A 544 4.89 -12.85 -36.19
CA ARG A 544 5.27 -14.19 -35.71
C ARG A 544 6.21 -14.17 -34.50
N ALA A 545 7.16 -13.23 -34.47
CA ALA A 545 8.12 -13.19 -33.35
C ALA A 545 7.40 -12.81 -32.05
N PHE A 546 6.47 -11.86 -32.13
CA PHE A 546 5.62 -11.48 -31.01
C PHE A 546 4.64 -12.60 -30.61
N GLN A 547 4.03 -13.28 -31.58
CA GLN A 547 3.13 -14.41 -31.36
C GLN A 547 3.80 -15.53 -30.56
N ASP A 548 4.99 -15.97 -30.98
CA ASP A 548 5.71 -17.05 -30.32
C ASP A 548 5.97 -16.71 -28.84
N GLN A 549 6.40 -15.47 -28.56
CA GLN A 549 6.63 -15.01 -27.19
C GLN A 549 5.34 -14.87 -26.36
N LEU A 550 4.28 -14.29 -26.95
CA LEU A 550 3.01 -14.04 -26.27
C LEU A 550 2.29 -15.37 -25.98
N PHE A 551 2.21 -16.26 -26.96
CA PHE A 551 1.48 -17.53 -26.84
C PHE A 551 2.15 -18.49 -25.86
N GLU A 552 3.48 -18.42 -25.73
CA GLU A 552 4.24 -19.21 -24.75
C GLU A 552 4.28 -18.60 -23.33
N SER A 553 3.68 -17.42 -23.14
CA SER A 553 3.71 -16.72 -21.85
C SER A 553 3.16 -17.57 -20.71
N LYS A 554 4.02 -17.80 -19.71
CA LYS A 554 3.74 -18.66 -18.55
C LYS A 554 2.96 -17.94 -17.45
N SER A 555 2.86 -16.62 -17.51
CA SER A 555 2.15 -15.80 -16.51
C SER A 555 1.53 -14.56 -17.15
N ALA A 556 0.46 -14.06 -16.55
CA ALA A 556 -0.18 -12.80 -16.91
C ALA A 556 0.80 -11.61 -16.86
N ALA A 557 1.72 -11.62 -15.87
CA ALA A 557 2.78 -10.63 -15.75
C ALA A 557 3.72 -10.61 -16.96
N HIS A 558 4.17 -11.79 -17.42
CA HIS A 558 5.04 -11.89 -18.59
C HIS A 558 4.31 -11.41 -19.86
N ALA A 559 3.08 -11.86 -20.08
CA ALA A 559 2.26 -11.39 -21.19
C ALA A 559 2.07 -9.87 -21.16
N TYR A 560 1.72 -9.30 -20.00
CA TYR A 560 1.58 -7.86 -19.84
C TYR A 560 2.89 -7.09 -20.09
N GLU A 561 4.05 -7.61 -19.66
CA GLU A 561 5.35 -6.99 -19.93
C GLU A 561 5.70 -7.00 -21.43
N LEU A 562 5.33 -8.07 -22.16
CA LEU A 562 5.50 -8.16 -23.62
C LEU A 562 4.61 -7.15 -24.35
N LEU A 563 3.32 -7.11 -23.99
CA LEU A 563 2.35 -6.15 -24.53
C LEU A 563 2.78 -4.69 -24.26
N ASN A 564 3.59 -4.45 -23.22
CA ASN A 564 4.08 -3.14 -22.81
C ASN A 564 5.58 -2.92 -23.02
N GLY A 565 6.24 -3.78 -23.80
CA GLY A 565 7.67 -3.70 -24.10
C GLY A 565 8.02 -2.63 -25.13
N GLU A 566 9.31 -2.29 -25.24
CA GLU A 566 9.83 -1.40 -26.31
C GLU A 566 9.81 -2.09 -27.68
N GLU A 567 9.85 -3.43 -27.72
CA GLU A 567 9.73 -4.19 -28.98
C GLU A 567 8.32 -4.16 -29.59
N SER A 568 7.32 -3.63 -28.87
CA SER A 568 5.92 -3.58 -29.30
C SER A 568 5.45 -2.15 -29.63
N GLU A 569 6.33 -1.25 -30.12
CA GLU A 569 5.97 0.15 -30.42
C GLU A 569 4.71 0.26 -31.33
N ASP A 570 4.58 -0.62 -32.33
CA ASP A 570 3.40 -0.69 -33.23
C ASP A 570 2.09 -1.04 -32.51
N PHE A 571 2.18 -1.66 -31.35
CA PHE A 571 1.05 -2.16 -30.56
C PHE A 571 0.58 -1.15 -29.51
N ASN A 572 1.45 -0.22 -29.12
CA ASN A 572 1.32 0.56 -27.90
C ASN A 572 1.49 2.07 -28.13
N TYR A 573 0.82 2.55 -29.17
CA TYR A 573 0.83 3.95 -29.57
C TYR A 573 0.02 4.84 -28.60
N PHE A 574 0.49 6.07 -28.40
CA PHE A 574 -0.19 7.04 -27.54
C PHE A 574 -1.33 7.72 -28.28
N MET A 575 -2.43 8.02 -27.58
CA MET A 575 -3.59 8.65 -28.21
C MET A 575 -3.30 10.06 -28.76
N ASP A 576 -2.37 10.80 -28.14
CA ASP A 576 -2.02 12.16 -28.58
C ASP A 576 -1.34 12.18 -29.96
N ASP A 577 -0.50 11.18 -30.25
CA ASP A 577 0.22 11.09 -31.52
C ASP A 577 -0.72 10.64 -32.68
N ALA A 578 -1.85 9.98 -32.36
CA ALA A 578 -2.82 9.45 -33.34
C ALA A 578 -3.80 10.49 -33.86
N LEU A 579 -3.90 11.64 -33.19
CA LEU A 579 -4.73 12.76 -33.61
C LEU A 579 -3.98 13.67 -34.60
N GLU A 580 -2.68 13.48 -34.77
CA GLU A 580 -1.82 14.25 -35.69
C GLU A 580 -1.47 13.50 -36.99
N SER A 581 -1.79 12.21 -37.09
CA SER A 581 -1.59 11.34 -38.27
C SER A 581 -2.88 11.06 -39.02
#